data_AF-A0A939YJ11-F1
#
_entry.id   AF-A0A939YJ11-F1
#
_cell.length_a   1.000
_cell.length_b   1.000
_cell.length_c   1.000
_cell.angle_alpha   90.00
_cell.angle_beta   90.00
_cell.angle_gamma   90.00
#
_symmetry.space_group_name_H-M   'P 1'
#
loop_
_entity.id
_entity.type
_entity.pdbx_description
1 polymer ?
#
loop_
_entity_poly.entity_id
_entity_poly.type
_entity_poly.pdbx_seq_one_letter_code
_entity_poly.pdbx_strand_id
1 'polypeptide(L)'
;MSIKENMTVSALLDLSHSAAGGQLSRYEYPWEAIPHIKEIITELQSALGDGYEQISEGVFAHKSAKIAPSAYIGAPAIICEGAEIRHCAFIRGSALVGAGAVVGNSVELKNAILFDGVQVPHFNYVGDSILGYKSHMGAGSVTSNVKSDKTNVTILAGDEKIETGMRKMGAVLGDLVEVGCNSTLNPGTV
;
A
#
# COMPACT_ATOMS: atom_id res chain seq x y z
N MET A 1 -1.28 15.55 -22.86
CA MET A 1 -0.71 14.48 -22.03
C MET A 1 -1.35 13.18 -22.47
N SER A 2 -0.57 12.16 -22.82
CA SER A 2 -1.13 10.83 -23.07
C SER A 2 -1.65 10.26 -21.74
N ILE A 3 -2.64 9.36 -21.77
CA ILE A 3 -3.17 8.76 -20.53
C ILE A 3 -2.04 8.08 -19.74
N LYS A 4 -1.06 7.49 -20.42
CA LYS A 4 0.12 6.86 -19.80
C LYS A 4 0.99 7.84 -19.01
N GLU A 5 1.19 9.06 -19.50
CA GLU A 5 2.00 10.07 -18.81
C GLU A 5 1.40 10.43 -17.44
N ASN A 6 0.07 10.39 -17.32
CA ASN A 6 -0.66 10.64 -16.06
C ASN A 6 -0.60 9.47 -15.08
N MET A 7 0.00 8.33 -15.46
CA MET A 7 0.06 7.12 -14.65
C MET A 7 1.47 6.84 -14.10
N THR A 8 2.42 7.72 -14.40
CA THR A 8 3.80 7.62 -13.89
C THR A 8 3.84 7.84 -12.38
N VAL A 9 4.91 7.36 -11.73
CA VAL A 9 5.12 7.55 -10.29
C VAL A 9 5.02 9.03 -9.91
N SER A 10 5.71 9.90 -10.64
CA SER A 10 5.74 11.34 -10.35
C SER A 10 4.43 12.08 -10.67
N ALA A 11 3.56 11.50 -11.50
CA ALA A 11 2.24 12.08 -11.78
C ALA A 11 1.20 11.71 -10.72
N LEU A 12 1.31 10.52 -10.11
CA LEU A 12 0.32 9.99 -9.18
C LEU A 12 0.68 10.19 -7.71
N LEU A 13 1.97 10.22 -7.37
CA LEU A 13 2.46 10.07 -6.00
C LEU A 13 3.48 11.16 -5.65
N ASP A 14 3.16 11.98 -4.66
CA ASP A 14 4.13 12.84 -3.99
C ASP A 14 5.01 11.99 -3.07
N LEU A 15 6.21 11.68 -3.57
CA LEU A 15 7.18 10.83 -2.90
C LEU A 15 7.74 11.42 -1.59
N SER A 16 7.51 12.71 -1.31
CA SER A 16 7.88 13.32 -0.03
C SER A 16 7.00 12.86 1.14
N HIS A 17 5.85 12.26 0.82
CA HIS A 17 4.86 11.74 1.77
C HIS A 17 4.96 10.22 1.99
N SER A 18 6.14 9.63 1.79
CA SER A 18 6.38 8.22 2.08
C SER A 18 7.84 7.96 2.41
N ALA A 19 8.08 7.13 3.43
CA ALA A 19 9.42 6.63 3.73
C ALA A 19 10.03 5.84 2.56
N ALA A 20 9.19 5.26 1.68
CA ALA A 20 9.64 4.54 0.48
C ALA A 20 9.89 5.45 -0.74
N GLY A 21 9.78 6.78 -0.60
CA GLY A 21 9.88 7.71 -1.73
C GLY A 21 11.13 7.52 -2.58
N GLY A 22 12.30 7.37 -1.96
CA GLY A 22 13.57 7.15 -2.66
C GLY A 22 13.68 5.77 -3.35
N GLN A 23 12.94 4.76 -2.90
CA GLN A 23 12.86 3.46 -3.57
C GLN A 23 11.86 3.50 -4.72
N LEU A 24 10.71 4.16 -4.52
CA LEU A 24 9.67 4.29 -5.54
C LEU A 24 10.12 5.16 -6.72
N SER A 25 11.00 6.15 -6.49
CA SER A 25 11.55 6.99 -7.57
C SER A 25 12.44 6.23 -8.57
N ARG A 26 12.73 4.94 -8.33
CA ARG A 26 13.51 4.08 -9.23
C ARG A 26 12.68 3.50 -10.38
N TYR A 27 11.35 3.65 -10.32
CA TYR A 27 10.40 3.06 -11.27
C TYR A 27 9.72 4.15 -12.11
N GLU A 28 9.34 3.82 -13.35
CA GLU A 28 8.59 4.74 -14.21
C GLU A 28 7.10 4.73 -13.80
N TYR A 29 6.55 3.53 -13.59
CA TYR A 29 5.19 3.33 -13.17
C TYR A 29 5.11 2.70 -11.77
N PRO A 30 4.15 3.10 -10.93
CA PRO A 30 4.09 2.66 -9.54
C PRO A 30 3.90 1.15 -9.40
N TRP A 31 3.18 0.51 -10.33
CA TRP A 31 2.95 -0.93 -10.27
C TRP A 31 4.21 -1.78 -10.49
N GLU A 32 5.25 -1.22 -11.09
CA GLU A 32 6.53 -1.90 -11.27
C GLU A 32 7.22 -2.16 -9.93
N ALA A 33 6.91 -1.39 -8.89
CA ALA A 33 7.44 -1.58 -7.54
C ALA A 33 6.71 -2.70 -6.77
N ILE A 34 5.50 -3.10 -7.15
CA ILE A 34 4.66 -4.05 -6.40
C ILE A 34 5.34 -5.41 -6.15
N PRO A 35 6.03 -6.02 -7.14
CA PRO A 35 6.78 -7.26 -6.92
C PRO A 35 7.95 -7.11 -5.94
N HIS A 36 8.38 -5.87 -5.68
CA HIS A 36 9.59 -5.53 -4.92
C HIS A 36 9.30 -4.91 -3.55
N ILE A 37 8.03 -4.81 -3.14
CA ILE A 37 7.64 -4.17 -1.87
C ILE A 37 8.34 -4.83 -0.67
N LYS A 38 8.51 -6.15 -0.68
CA LYS A 38 9.20 -6.86 0.40
C LYS A 38 10.66 -6.42 0.52
N GLU A 39 11.35 -6.32 -0.61
CA GLU A 39 12.74 -5.88 -0.70
C GLU A 39 12.87 -4.41 -0.27
N ILE A 40 11.96 -3.55 -0.74
CA ILE A 40 11.87 -2.13 -0.35
C ILE A 40 11.75 -1.99 1.17
N ILE A 41 10.83 -2.74 1.79
CA ILE A 41 10.63 -2.70 3.25
C ILE A 41 11.88 -3.18 3.99
N THR A 42 12.51 -4.26 3.50
CA THR A 42 13.72 -4.81 4.14
C THR A 42 14.91 -3.83 4.03
N GLU A 43 15.04 -3.14 2.89
CA GLU A 43 16.01 -2.07 2.69
C GLU A 43 15.78 -0.93 3.69
N LEU A 44 14.53 -0.46 3.82
CA LEU A 44 14.16 0.61 4.74
C LEU A 44 14.41 0.25 6.21
N GLN A 45 14.17 -1.00 6.61
CA GLN A 45 14.42 -1.47 7.98
C GLN A 45 15.86 -1.27 8.42
N SER A 46 16.82 -1.33 7.49
CA SER A 46 18.26 -1.15 7.77
C SER A 46 18.65 0.31 8.01
N ALA A 47 17.76 1.26 7.68
CA ALA A 47 17.98 2.70 7.77
C ALA A 47 17.03 3.40 8.77
N LEU A 48 16.27 2.64 9.57
CA LEU A 48 15.38 3.20 10.59
C LEU A 48 16.18 3.89 11.70
N GLY A 49 15.73 5.08 12.10
CA GLY A 49 16.33 5.83 13.21
C GLY A 49 15.81 5.38 14.59
N ASP A 50 16.35 6.01 15.65
CA ASP A 50 16.11 5.68 17.07
C ASP A 50 14.63 5.77 17.54
N GLY A 51 13.76 6.35 16.71
CA GLY A 51 12.31 6.41 16.96
C GLY A 51 11.60 5.06 16.75
N TYR A 52 12.24 4.10 16.10
CA TYR A 52 11.66 2.79 15.79
C TYR A 52 12.16 1.69 16.74
N GLU A 53 11.26 0.75 17.04
CA GLU A 53 11.56 -0.45 17.83
C GLU A 53 11.13 -1.69 17.05
N GLN A 54 11.90 -2.76 17.18
CA GLN A 54 11.54 -4.06 16.65
C GLN A 54 10.58 -4.76 17.62
N ILE A 55 9.29 -4.70 17.35
CA ILE A 55 8.23 -5.26 18.23
C ILE A 55 8.08 -6.77 18.08
N SER A 56 8.53 -7.32 16.95
CA SER A 56 8.74 -8.75 16.72
C SER A 56 9.76 -8.94 15.59
N GLU A 57 10.27 -10.15 15.39
CA GLU A 57 11.22 -10.43 14.32
C GLU A 57 10.71 -9.94 12.95
N GLY A 58 11.48 -9.05 12.31
CA GLY A 58 11.13 -8.42 11.02
C GLY A 58 9.98 -7.41 11.04
N VAL A 59 9.45 -7.01 12.20
CA VAL A 59 8.39 -6.00 12.33
C VAL A 59 8.88 -4.83 13.18
N PHE A 60 8.87 -3.65 12.59
CA PHE A 60 9.32 -2.42 13.23
C PHE A 60 8.16 -1.44 13.36
N ALA A 61 8.07 -0.76 14.49
CA ALA A 61 7.08 0.28 14.73
C ALA A 61 7.71 1.50 15.37
N HIS A 62 7.29 2.69 14.96
CA HIS A 62 7.67 3.91 15.64
C HIS A 62 7.04 3.96 17.04
N LYS A 63 7.74 4.51 18.03
CA LYS A 63 7.29 4.57 19.43
C LYS A 63 5.96 5.32 19.64
N SER A 64 5.61 6.20 18.71
CA SER A 64 4.33 6.93 18.73
C SER A 64 3.18 6.22 18.01
N ALA A 65 3.44 5.11 17.30
CA ALA A 65 2.40 4.34 16.66
C ALA A 65 1.48 3.70 17.70
N LYS A 66 0.18 3.68 17.41
CA LYS A 66 -0.84 3.09 18.27
C LYS A 66 -1.27 1.76 17.70
N ILE A 67 -0.87 0.67 18.33
CA ILE A 67 -1.16 -0.68 17.86
C ILE A 67 -2.07 -1.36 18.89
N ALA A 68 -3.25 -1.77 18.44
CA ALA A 68 -4.18 -2.52 19.28
C ALA A 68 -3.60 -3.90 19.62
N PRO A 69 -3.71 -4.39 20.88
CA PRO A 69 -3.17 -5.69 21.28
C PRO A 69 -3.72 -6.90 20.48
N SER A 70 -4.86 -6.76 19.82
CA SER A 70 -5.47 -7.81 19.00
C SER A 70 -5.07 -7.77 17.52
N ALA A 71 -4.32 -6.75 17.09
CA ALA A 71 -3.84 -6.69 15.72
C ALA A 71 -2.75 -7.74 15.51
N TYR A 72 -2.80 -8.43 14.38
CA TYR A 72 -1.70 -9.28 13.94
C TYR A 72 -0.88 -8.54 12.89
N ILE A 73 0.44 -8.54 13.06
CA ILE A 73 1.39 -7.92 12.14
C ILE A 73 2.46 -8.95 11.78
N GLY A 74 2.40 -9.44 10.54
CA GLY A 74 3.37 -10.36 9.96
C GLY A 74 4.57 -9.62 9.36
N ALA A 75 5.71 -10.29 9.31
CA ALA A 75 6.94 -9.75 8.76
C ALA A 75 7.04 -9.89 7.21
N PRO A 76 7.83 -9.04 6.53
CA PRO A 76 8.40 -7.80 7.07
C PRO A 76 7.35 -6.69 7.12
N ALA A 77 7.41 -5.82 8.13
CA ALA A 77 6.53 -4.66 8.19
C ALA A 77 7.19 -3.47 8.87
N ILE A 78 6.76 -2.27 8.50
CA ILE A 78 7.12 -1.01 9.15
C ILE A 78 5.83 -0.24 9.43
N ILE A 79 5.62 0.13 10.69
CA ILE A 79 4.52 1.00 11.13
C ILE A 79 5.12 2.36 11.51
N CYS A 80 4.88 3.39 10.69
CA CYS A 80 5.51 4.70 10.84
C CYS A 80 4.90 5.55 11.96
N GLU A 81 5.50 6.73 12.16
CA GLU A 81 5.15 7.68 13.21
C GLU A 81 3.64 7.99 13.24
N GLY A 82 3.03 7.88 14.42
CA GLY A 82 1.63 8.26 14.63
C GLY A 82 0.59 7.41 13.90
N ALA A 83 1.00 6.36 13.18
CA ALA A 83 0.07 5.44 12.54
C ALA A 83 -0.80 4.72 13.57
N GLU A 84 -2.04 4.43 13.20
CA GLU A 84 -3.03 3.76 14.05
C GLU A 84 -3.40 2.39 13.46
N ILE A 85 -3.03 1.31 14.13
CA ILE A 85 -3.41 -0.06 13.81
C ILE A 85 -4.49 -0.49 14.80
N ARG A 86 -5.73 -0.55 14.33
CA ARG A 86 -6.92 -0.78 15.16
C ARG A 86 -7.17 -2.25 15.46
N HIS A 87 -8.13 -2.48 16.36
CA HIS A 87 -8.54 -3.80 16.83
C HIS A 87 -8.80 -4.78 15.67
N CYS A 88 -8.23 -5.97 15.72
CA CYS A 88 -8.40 -7.04 14.72
C CYS A 88 -7.93 -6.69 13.29
N ALA A 89 -7.06 -5.69 13.11
CA ALA A 89 -6.32 -5.55 11.85
C ALA A 89 -5.45 -6.81 11.62
N PHE A 90 -5.41 -7.28 10.37
CA PHE A 90 -4.64 -8.44 9.94
C PHE A 90 -3.63 -8.03 8.85
N ILE A 91 -2.45 -7.62 9.27
CA ILE A 91 -1.35 -7.33 8.36
C ILE A 91 -0.58 -8.63 8.13
N ARG A 92 -0.69 -9.21 6.95
CA ARG A 92 -0.04 -10.49 6.61
C ARG A 92 1.47 -10.38 6.44
N GLY A 93 1.96 -9.16 6.23
CA GLY A 93 3.36 -8.84 6.00
C GLY A 93 3.62 -8.25 4.62
N SER A 94 4.87 -7.85 4.41
CA SER A 94 5.28 -6.95 3.34
C SER A 94 4.41 -5.69 3.33
N ALA A 95 4.27 -5.03 4.48
CA ALA A 95 3.46 -3.82 4.61
C ALA A 95 4.27 -2.63 5.16
N LEU A 96 4.22 -1.51 4.44
CA LEU A 96 4.66 -0.21 4.94
C LEU A 96 3.41 0.62 5.24
N VAL A 97 3.22 1.02 6.49
CA VAL A 97 2.12 1.87 6.93
C VAL A 97 2.68 3.26 7.25
N GLY A 98 2.41 4.24 6.38
CA GLY A 98 2.95 5.60 6.44
C GLY A 98 2.55 6.39 7.69
N ALA A 99 3.19 7.55 7.88
CA ALA A 99 3.01 8.36 9.07
C ALA A 99 1.55 8.84 9.19
N GLY A 100 0.95 8.69 10.37
CA GLY A 100 -0.45 9.05 10.61
C GLY A 100 -1.48 8.24 9.82
N ALA A 101 -1.08 7.19 9.10
CA ALA A 101 -2.02 6.34 8.38
C ALA A 101 -2.87 5.49 9.34
N VAL A 102 -4.07 5.12 8.92
CA VAL A 102 -5.03 4.34 9.71
C VAL A 102 -5.26 2.99 9.04
N VAL A 103 -4.90 1.92 9.75
CA VAL A 103 -5.28 0.55 9.43
C VAL A 103 -6.36 0.11 10.40
N GLY A 104 -7.57 0.04 9.87
CA GLY A 104 -8.79 -0.02 10.63
C GLY A 104 -9.18 -1.38 11.19
N ASN A 105 -10.38 -1.43 11.77
CA ASN A 105 -10.92 -2.69 12.28
C ASN A 105 -11.17 -3.68 11.14
N SER A 106 -10.71 -4.92 11.35
CA SER A 106 -10.89 -6.03 10.40
C SER A 106 -10.37 -5.73 9.00
N VAL A 107 -9.36 -4.87 8.90
CA VAL A 107 -8.65 -4.60 7.64
C VAL A 107 -7.56 -5.64 7.44
N GLU A 108 -7.48 -6.19 6.23
CA GLU A 108 -6.39 -7.06 5.83
C GLU A 108 -5.44 -6.34 4.87
N LEU A 109 -4.16 -6.29 5.21
CA LEU A 109 -3.09 -5.81 4.35
C LEU A 109 -2.18 -6.97 3.93
N LYS A 110 -1.77 -6.98 2.66
CA LYS A 110 -0.79 -7.95 2.16
C LYS A 110 0.00 -7.37 1.00
N ASN A 111 1.32 -7.25 1.13
CA ASN A 111 2.18 -6.70 0.07
C ASN A 111 1.70 -5.30 -0.36
N ALA A 112 1.76 -4.33 0.56
CA ALA A 112 1.18 -3.01 0.34
C ALA A 112 2.06 -1.87 0.89
N ILE A 113 2.07 -0.75 0.17
CA ILE A 113 2.64 0.51 0.63
C ILE A 113 1.49 1.50 0.81
N LEU A 114 1.32 1.99 2.03
CA LEU A 114 0.41 3.09 2.35
C LEU A 114 1.27 4.33 2.63
N PHE A 115 1.03 5.40 1.88
CA PHE A 115 1.67 6.70 2.10
C PHE A 115 1.14 7.35 3.39
N ASP A 116 1.74 8.47 3.75
CA ASP A 116 1.36 9.23 4.93
C ASP A 116 -0.13 9.62 4.89
N GLY A 117 -0.79 9.50 6.04
CA GLY A 117 -2.19 9.87 6.22
C GLY A 117 -3.21 9.01 5.46
N VAL A 118 -2.81 7.93 4.79
CA VAL A 118 -3.74 7.00 4.14
C VAL A 118 -4.70 6.40 5.14
N GLN A 119 -5.97 6.24 4.75
CA GLN A 119 -6.99 5.66 5.61
C GLN A 119 -7.69 4.49 4.95
N VAL A 120 -7.54 3.32 5.56
CA VAL A 120 -8.30 2.10 5.28
C VAL A 120 -9.02 1.72 6.59
N PRO A 121 -10.13 2.38 6.93
CA PRO A 121 -10.62 2.44 8.30
C PRO A 121 -11.50 1.26 8.71
N HIS A 122 -12.13 0.53 7.78
CA HIS A 122 -13.14 -0.48 8.12
C HIS A 122 -13.29 -1.56 7.03
N PHE A 123 -13.03 -2.82 7.38
CA PHE A 123 -13.33 -3.99 6.54
C PHE A 123 -12.73 -3.95 5.12
N ASN A 124 -11.63 -3.23 4.95
CA ASN A 124 -10.91 -3.16 3.68
C ASN A 124 -10.01 -4.38 3.48
N TYR A 125 -9.88 -4.84 2.24
CA TYR A 125 -8.79 -5.72 1.81
C TYR A 125 -7.89 -4.94 0.86
N VAL A 126 -6.61 -4.81 1.20
CA VAL A 126 -5.60 -4.14 0.38
C VAL A 126 -4.43 -5.09 0.14
N GLY A 127 -4.39 -5.62 -1.08
CA GLY A 127 -3.46 -6.67 -1.49
C GLY A 127 -2.67 -6.27 -2.72
N ASP A 128 -1.35 -6.41 -2.69
CA ASP A 128 -0.47 -6.14 -3.85
C ASP A 128 -0.72 -4.75 -4.45
N SER A 129 -0.67 -3.70 -3.60
CA SER A 129 -1.20 -2.36 -3.91
C SER A 129 -0.33 -1.22 -3.34
N ILE A 130 -0.43 -0.03 -3.93
CA ILE A 130 0.20 1.20 -3.44
C ILE A 130 -0.87 2.28 -3.29
N LEU A 131 -1.04 2.85 -2.09
CA LEU A 131 -2.02 3.88 -1.82
C LEU A 131 -1.32 5.21 -1.54
N GLY A 132 -1.56 6.22 -2.39
CA GLY A 132 -0.93 7.53 -2.35
C GLY A 132 -1.37 8.40 -1.17
N TYR A 133 -0.67 9.52 -0.97
CA TYR A 133 -0.79 10.40 0.19
C TYR A 133 -2.24 10.76 0.48
N LYS A 134 -2.69 10.54 1.72
CA LYS A 134 -4.06 10.86 2.17
C LYS A 134 -5.18 10.26 1.30
N SER A 135 -4.91 9.21 0.53
CA SER A 135 -5.99 8.45 -0.10
C SER A 135 -6.82 7.73 0.97
N HIS A 136 -8.11 7.57 0.70
CA HIS A 136 -9.06 6.96 1.62
C HIS A 136 -9.90 5.91 0.91
N MET A 137 -10.05 4.76 1.57
CA MET A 137 -10.87 3.65 1.11
C MET A 137 -12.08 3.50 2.01
N GLY A 138 -13.26 3.90 1.54
CA GLY A 138 -14.51 3.76 2.26
C GLY A 138 -14.77 2.33 2.75
N ALA A 139 -15.60 2.20 3.79
CA ALA A 139 -15.82 0.93 4.48
C ALA A 139 -16.21 -0.20 3.51
N GLY A 140 -15.59 -1.37 3.68
CA GLY A 140 -15.85 -2.56 2.87
C GLY A 140 -15.34 -2.50 1.42
N SER A 141 -14.63 -1.44 1.03
CA SER A 141 -13.98 -1.41 -0.29
C SER A 141 -12.72 -2.27 -0.32
N VAL A 142 -12.48 -2.93 -1.46
CA VAL A 142 -11.42 -3.93 -1.61
C VAL A 142 -10.63 -3.76 -2.89
N THR A 143 -9.34 -4.10 -2.85
CA THR A 143 -8.49 -4.28 -4.03
C THR A 143 -8.48 -5.75 -4.42
N SER A 144 -9.22 -6.14 -5.46
CA SER A 144 -9.05 -7.48 -6.02
C SER A 144 -7.68 -7.54 -6.69
N ASN A 145 -6.89 -8.57 -6.38
CA ASN A 145 -5.51 -8.68 -6.87
C ASN A 145 -5.29 -9.83 -7.86
N VAL A 146 -6.33 -10.59 -8.23
CA VAL A 146 -6.20 -11.71 -9.16
C VAL A 146 -7.35 -11.70 -10.15
N LYS A 147 -7.04 -11.76 -11.45
CA LYS A 147 -8.06 -11.92 -12.48
C LYS A 147 -8.76 -13.28 -12.38
N SER A 148 -10.07 -13.28 -12.58
CA SER A 148 -10.91 -14.50 -12.55
C SER A 148 -10.49 -15.51 -13.61
N ASP A 149 -10.11 -15.03 -14.81
CA ASP A 149 -9.63 -15.83 -15.95
C ASP A 149 -8.24 -16.43 -15.76
N LYS A 150 -7.59 -16.14 -14.63
CA LYS A 150 -6.28 -16.67 -14.29
C LYS A 150 -5.16 -16.27 -15.27
N THR A 151 -5.30 -15.17 -16.00
CA THR A 151 -4.23 -14.56 -16.80
C THR A 151 -3.44 -13.51 -16.01
N ASN A 152 -2.40 -12.93 -16.62
CA ASN A 152 -1.68 -11.81 -16.01
C ASN A 152 -2.54 -10.55 -15.95
N VAL A 153 -2.32 -9.74 -14.92
CA VAL A 153 -2.96 -8.45 -14.72
C VAL A 153 -2.47 -7.46 -15.79
N THR A 154 -3.36 -6.62 -16.26
CA THR A 154 -3.05 -5.60 -17.27
C THR A 154 -3.65 -4.28 -16.87
N ILE A 155 -2.96 -3.19 -17.19
CA ILE A 155 -3.45 -1.83 -16.95
C ILE A 155 -4.13 -1.33 -18.21
N LEU A 156 -5.29 -0.70 -18.05
CA LEU A 156 -6.00 -0.03 -19.14
C LEU A 156 -5.66 1.47 -19.09
N ALA A 157 -5.05 1.97 -20.15
CA ALA A 157 -4.71 3.38 -20.33
C ALA A 157 -5.50 3.92 -21.54
N GLY A 158 -6.80 4.21 -21.32
CA GLY A 158 -7.74 4.45 -22.40
C GLY A 158 -8.00 3.16 -23.19
N ASP A 159 -7.78 3.21 -24.51
CA ASP A 159 -7.91 2.03 -25.39
C ASP A 159 -6.65 1.15 -25.39
N GLU A 160 -5.56 1.61 -24.77
CA GLU A 160 -4.31 0.86 -24.71
C GLU A 160 -4.27 -0.09 -23.51
N LYS A 161 -3.70 -1.28 -23.74
CA LYS A 161 -3.49 -2.31 -22.72
C LYS A 161 -2.01 -2.44 -22.44
N ILE A 162 -1.62 -2.22 -21.19
CA ILE A 162 -0.24 -2.37 -20.71
C ILE A 162 -0.12 -3.72 -20.02
N GLU A 163 0.78 -4.57 -20.52
CA GLU A 163 1.06 -5.87 -19.94
C GLU A 163 2.00 -5.71 -18.73
N THR A 164 1.56 -6.14 -17.54
CA THR A 164 2.38 -6.02 -16.33
C THR A 164 3.31 -7.22 -16.12
N GLY A 165 3.02 -8.36 -16.76
CA GLY A 165 3.65 -9.64 -16.47
C GLY A 165 3.29 -10.24 -15.10
N MET A 166 2.49 -9.55 -14.27
CA MET A 166 2.19 -9.97 -12.92
C MET A 166 0.95 -10.85 -12.85
N ARG A 167 1.06 -11.95 -12.09
CA ARG A 167 -0.08 -12.81 -11.79
C ARG A 167 -1.02 -12.19 -10.76
N LYS A 168 -0.45 -11.42 -9.82
CA LYS A 168 -1.17 -10.72 -8.77
C LYS A 168 -0.79 -9.24 -8.76
N MET A 169 -1.78 -8.38 -8.80
CA MET A 169 -1.65 -6.93 -8.62
C MET A 169 -3.03 -6.40 -8.28
N GLY A 170 -3.14 -5.68 -7.17
CA GLY A 170 -4.35 -4.99 -6.74
C GLY A 170 -4.52 -3.66 -7.45
N ALA A 171 -4.39 -2.56 -6.71
CA ALA A 171 -4.58 -1.22 -7.23
C ALA A 171 -3.42 -0.29 -6.88
N VAL A 172 -3.26 0.76 -7.69
CA VAL A 172 -2.54 1.97 -7.30
C VAL A 172 -3.58 3.06 -7.10
N LEU A 173 -3.57 3.75 -5.96
CA LEU A 173 -4.35 4.97 -5.78
C LEU A 173 -3.39 6.16 -5.78
N GLY A 174 -3.68 7.18 -6.58
CA GLY A 174 -2.99 8.46 -6.50
C GLY A 174 -3.27 9.20 -5.19
N ASP A 175 -2.56 10.29 -4.98
CA ASP A 175 -2.75 11.15 -3.82
C ASP A 175 -4.18 11.71 -3.75
N LEU A 176 -4.71 11.80 -2.53
CA LEU A 176 -6.04 12.37 -2.20
C LEU A 176 -7.23 11.65 -2.85
N VAL A 177 -7.03 10.45 -3.40
CA VAL A 177 -8.11 9.65 -3.98
C VAL A 177 -9.08 9.18 -2.88
N GLU A 178 -10.37 9.30 -3.16
CA GLU A 178 -11.47 8.84 -2.31
C GLU A 178 -12.22 7.69 -3.00
N VAL A 179 -12.17 6.49 -2.41
CA VAL A 179 -12.90 5.32 -2.90
C VAL A 179 -14.17 5.15 -2.07
N GLY A 180 -15.32 5.07 -2.75
CA GLY A 180 -16.61 4.90 -2.08
C GLY A 180 -16.76 3.56 -1.33
N CYS A 181 -17.63 3.52 -0.33
CA CYS A 181 -17.92 2.31 0.44
C CYS A 181 -18.37 1.14 -0.44
N ASN A 182 -17.96 -0.08 -0.07
CA ASN A 182 -18.24 -1.33 -0.78
C ASN A 182 -17.80 -1.36 -2.26
N SER A 183 -16.94 -0.45 -2.69
CA SER A 183 -16.36 -0.48 -4.04
C SER A 183 -15.41 -1.66 -4.19
N THR A 184 -15.45 -2.30 -5.36
CA THR A 184 -14.44 -3.29 -5.74
C THR A 184 -13.54 -2.70 -6.80
N LEU A 185 -12.27 -2.52 -6.47
CA LEU A 185 -11.25 -2.15 -7.44
C LEU A 185 -10.76 -3.43 -8.11
N ASN A 186 -10.85 -3.48 -9.44
CA ASN A 186 -10.42 -4.64 -10.21
C ASN A 186 -8.88 -4.74 -10.22
N PRO A 187 -8.31 -5.93 -10.47
CA PRO A 187 -6.87 -6.09 -10.60
C PRO A 187 -6.32 -5.15 -11.68
N GLY A 188 -5.32 -4.35 -11.33
CA GLY A 188 -4.70 -3.39 -12.24
C GLY A 188 -5.40 -2.02 -12.30
N THR A 189 -6.26 -1.70 -11.33
CA THR A 189 -6.83 -0.35 -11.21
C THR A 189 -5.73 0.65 -10.84
N VAL A 190 -5.69 1.80 -11.50
CA VAL A 190 -4.76 2.91 -11.27
C VAL A 190 -5.57 4.19 -11.26
#